data_AF-A0A8S3U1V9-F1
#
_entry.id   AF-A0A8S3U1V9-F1
#
_cell.length_a   1.000
_cell.length_b   1.000
_cell.length_c   1.000
_cell.angle_alpha   90.00
_cell.angle_beta   90.00
_cell.angle_gamma   90.00
#
_symmetry.space_group_name_H-M   'P 1'
#
loop_
_entity.id
_entity.type
_entity.pdbx_description
1 polymer ?
#
loop_
_entity_poly.entity_id
_entity_poly.type
_entity_poly.pdbx_seq_one_letter_code
_entity_poly.pdbx_strand_id
1 'polypeptide(L)'
;MRPVFLLFMYAINSIILTSNTTHFFLCRYNSLCRCKTAGRFLHIDCSFREISRIPHFPRNTRTLNLSSNYITSIEKNTFDGLKHLTMLDLTSNKVGQMKTEPLAFNGLENLRILFLANNSLSYNDLPKELFSPLKSLVQLNLKFNTLPGNIAIGRIMTPLLNLESLQIDISNQSGYLFDRQISSLTN
;
A
#
# COMPACT_ATOMS: atom_id res chain seq x y z
N MET A 1 8.93 -54.45 -29.52
CA MET A 1 9.48 -53.35 -30.34
C MET A 1 10.26 -52.41 -29.41
N ARG A 2 11.59 -52.31 -29.63
CA ARG A 2 12.51 -51.24 -29.17
C ARG A 2 12.97 -50.53 -30.45
N PRO A 3 13.34 -49.22 -30.45
CA PRO A 3 14.59 -48.68 -29.86
C PRO A 3 14.34 -47.38 -29.03
N VAL A 4 15.09 -46.97 -27.98
CA VAL A 4 16.52 -46.65 -27.74
C VAL A 4 17.04 -45.40 -28.47
N PHE A 5 17.40 -44.34 -27.71
CA PHE A 5 18.56 -43.41 -27.84
C PHE A 5 18.52 -42.46 -26.61
N LEU A 6 19.33 -42.61 -25.54
CA LEU A 6 20.74 -42.22 -25.30
C LEU A 6 21.06 -40.70 -25.40
N LEU A 7 21.32 -40.12 -24.21
CA LEU A 7 22.31 -39.08 -23.81
C LEU A 7 22.56 -37.85 -24.69
N PHE A 8 22.46 -36.65 -24.10
CA PHE A 8 23.54 -35.66 -24.18
C PHE A 8 23.65 -34.85 -22.87
N MET A 9 24.81 -34.95 -22.25
CA MET A 9 25.32 -33.94 -21.32
C MET A 9 25.54 -32.64 -22.09
N TYR A 10 25.11 -31.50 -21.53
CA TYR A 10 25.86 -30.26 -21.66
C TYR A 10 25.70 -29.45 -20.38
N ALA A 11 26.68 -29.61 -19.50
CA ALA A 11 27.14 -28.47 -18.72
C ALA A 11 27.74 -27.47 -19.72
N ILE A 12 27.21 -26.25 -19.74
CA ILE A 12 27.94 -25.11 -20.30
C ILE A 12 28.11 -24.11 -19.17
N ASN A 13 29.34 -24.06 -18.70
CA ASN A 13 29.87 -22.99 -17.88
C ASN A 13 29.71 -21.64 -18.60
N SER A 14 29.25 -20.65 -17.83
CA SER A 14 29.63 -19.23 -17.88
C SER A 14 29.82 -18.55 -19.25
N ILE A 15 29.01 -17.53 -19.53
CA ILE A 15 29.47 -16.16 -19.86
C ILE A 15 28.28 -15.20 -19.70
N ILE A 16 28.55 -14.09 -19.01
CA ILE A 16 27.65 -13.02 -18.63
C ILE A 16 27.22 -12.24 -19.88
N LEU A 17 25.91 -12.10 -20.09
CA LEU A 17 25.33 -10.97 -20.82
C LEU A 17 24.29 -10.31 -19.92
N THR A 18 24.51 -9.02 -19.70
CA THR A 18 23.79 -8.10 -18.83
C THR A 18 22.27 -8.15 -19.03
N SER A 19 21.54 -8.74 -18.09
CA SER A 19 20.10 -8.54 -17.98
C SER A 19 19.82 -7.63 -16.79
N ASN A 20 19.53 -6.36 -17.08
CA ASN A 20 18.91 -5.43 -16.15
C ASN A 20 17.43 -5.83 -15.94
N THR A 21 17.19 -7.10 -15.63
CA THR A 21 15.87 -7.67 -15.37
C THR A 21 15.74 -7.79 -13.87
N THR A 22 14.95 -6.89 -13.29
CA THR A 22 14.59 -6.90 -11.87
C THR A 22 13.68 -8.09 -11.58
N HIS A 23 14.26 -9.29 -11.50
CA HIS A 23 13.50 -10.50 -11.21
C HIS A 23 12.99 -10.47 -9.77
N PHE A 24 11.67 -10.55 -9.65
CA PHE A 24 10.98 -10.81 -8.41
C PHE A 24 11.04 -12.30 -8.10
N PHE A 25 11.50 -12.67 -6.90
CA PHE A 25 11.56 -14.06 -6.42
C PHE A 25 10.50 -14.32 -5.36
N LEU A 26 10.14 -15.57 -5.10
CA LEU A 26 9.25 -15.90 -3.99
C LEU A 26 9.85 -15.40 -2.67
N CYS A 27 9.05 -14.73 -1.83
CA CYS A 27 9.52 -14.28 -0.54
C CYS A 27 9.77 -15.49 0.38
N ARG A 28 10.98 -15.59 0.96
CA ARG A 28 11.35 -16.71 1.85
C ARG A 28 10.45 -16.85 3.08
N TYR A 29 9.79 -15.77 3.50
CA TYR A 29 8.90 -15.72 4.66
C TYR A 29 7.40 -15.71 4.29
N ASN A 30 7.07 -15.60 2.99
CA ASN A 30 5.69 -15.66 2.51
C ASN A 30 5.64 -16.13 1.05
N SER A 31 5.32 -17.40 0.83
CA SER A 31 5.28 -18.01 -0.50
C SER A 31 4.20 -17.43 -1.43
N LEU A 32 3.21 -16.72 -0.90
CA LEU A 32 2.19 -16.03 -1.69
C LEU A 32 2.74 -14.74 -2.30
N CYS A 33 3.76 -14.14 -1.70
CA CYS A 33 4.29 -12.85 -2.14
C CYS A 33 5.56 -13.02 -2.97
N ARG A 34 5.82 -12.01 -3.79
CA ARG A 34 7.09 -11.85 -4.49
C ARG A 34 7.91 -10.72 -3.87
N CYS A 35 9.21 -10.92 -3.84
CA CYS A 35 10.17 -10.01 -3.21
C CYS A 35 11.28 -9.68 -4.19
N LYS A 36 11.75 -8.43 -4.12
CA LYS A 36 13.05 -8.02 -4.66
C LYS A 36 13.82 -7.23 -3.62
N THR A 37 15.14 -7.26 -3.70
CA THR A 37 16.04 -6.50 -2.84
C THR A 37 16.61 -5.30 -3.60
N ALA A 38 16.68 -4.14 -2.95
CA ALA A 38 17.45 -2.99 -3.41
C ALA A 38 18.36 -2.54 -2.26
N GLY A 39 19.64 -2.88 -2.33
CA GLY A 39 20.55 -2.79 -1.18
C GLY A 39 20.05 -3.62 0.00
N ARG A 40 19.91 -3.00 1.17
CA ARG A 40 19.41 -3.66 2.40
C ARG A 40 17.89 -3.75 2.50
N PHE A 41 17.16 -3.15 1.55
CA PHE A 41 15.72 -2.99 1.64
C PHE A 41 14.96 -4.01 0.79
N LEU A 42 13.79 -4.40 1.28
CA LEU A 42 12.87 -5.28 0.57
C LEU A 42 11.73 -4.50 -0.09
N HIS A 43 11.40 -4.90 -1.31
CA HIS A 43 10.20 -4.47 -2.02
C HIS A 43 9.33 -5.70 -2.23
N ILE A 44 8.14 -5.68 -1.63
CA ILE A 44 7.26 -6.84 -1.51
C ILE A 44 6.01 -6.57 -2.34
N ASP A 45 5.68 -7.53 -3.20
CA ASP A 45 4.48 -7.57 -4.00
C ASP A 45 3.63 -8.80 -3.65
N CYS A 46 2.54 -8.55 -2.94
CA CYS A 46 1.51 -9.51 -2.55
C CYS A 46 0.18 -9.22 -3.27
N SER A 47 0.20 -8.51 -4.40
CA SER A 47 -1.02 -8.19 -5.14
C SER A 47 -1.64 -9.44 -5.78
N PHE A 48 -2.98 -9.45 -5.89
CA PHE A 48 -3.75 -10.55 -6.50
C PHE A 48 -3.53 -11.92 -5.83
N ARG A 49 -3.51 -11.95 -4.49
CA ARG A 49 -3.24 -13.16 -3.69
C ARG A 49 -4.40 -13.60 -2.81
N GLU A 50 -5.59 -13.02 -3.04
CA GLU A 50 -6.81 -13.32 -2.30
C GLU A 50 -6.66 -13.14 -0.78
N ILE A 51 -5.73 -12.27 -0.36
CA ILE A 51 -5.43 -12.05 1.05
C ILE A 51 -6.62 -11.37 1.72
N SER A 52 -7.15 -11.97 2.78
CA SER A 52 -8.21 -11.39 3.61
C SER A 52 -7.66 -10.75 4.88
N ARG A 53 -6.55 -11.26 5.41
CA ARG A 53 -5.87 -10.75 6.61
C ARG A 53 -4.40 -10.49 6.30
N ILE A 54 -3.93 -9.30 6.64
CA ILE A 54 -2.56 -8.87 6.35
C ILE A 54 -1.56 -9.69 7.21
N PRO A 55 -0.59 -10.38 6.60
CA PRO A 55 0.45 -11.10 7.34
C PRO A 55 1.53 -10.14 7.86
N HIS A 56 2.38 -10.61 8.78
CA HIS A 56 3.53 -9.85 9.24
C HIS A 56 4.60 -9.73 8.15
N PHE A 57 5.26 -8.56 8.08
CA PHE A 57 6.33 -8.28 7.12
C PHE A 57 7.67 -7.97 7.80
N PRO A 58 8.81 -8.20 7.13
CA PRO A 58 10.13 -7.87 7.67
C PRO A 58 10.31 -6.36 7.89
N ARG A 59 11.03 -5.99 8.96
CA ARG A 59 11.26 -4.57 9.34
C ARG A 59 12.05 -3.75 8.30
N ASN A 60 12.83 -4.40 7.44
CA ASN A 60 13.56 -3.75 6.35
C ASN A 60 12.72 -3.61 5.05
N THR A 61 11.40 -3.75 5.13
CA THR A 61 10.49 -3.46 4.00
C THR A 61 10.48 -1.98 3.69
N ARG A 62 10.66 -1.63 2.41
CA ARG A 62 10.64 -0.26 1.89
C ARG A 62 9.40 0.03 1.06
N THR A 63 8.91 -0.95 0.29
CA THR A 63 7.63 -0.83 -0.43
C THR A 63 6.82 -2.10 -0.26
N LEU A 64 5.52 -1.95 -0.06
CA LEU A 64 4.59 -3.06 0.14
C LEU A 64 3.36 -2.85 -0.75
N ASN A 65 3.16 -3.77 -1.70
CA ASN A 65 1.97 -3.81 -2.53
C ASN A 65 1.04 -4.93 -2.05
N LEU A 66 -0.13 -4.55 -1.54
CA LEU A 66 -1.23 -5.41 -1.10
C LEU A 66 -2.50 -5.16 -1.92
N SER A 67 -2.39 -4.51 -3.08
CA SER A 67 -3.52 -4.18 -3.92
C SER A 67 -4.23 -5.41 -4.48
N SER A 68 -5.50 -5.24 -4.85
CA SER A 68 -6.31 -6.29 -5.50
C SER A 68 -6.38 -7.57 -4.66
N ASN A 69 -6.75 -7.42 -3.40
CA ASN A 69 -6.95 -8.51 -2.44
C ASN A 69 -8.36 -8.36 -1.79
N TYR A 70 -8.65 -9.13 -0.75
CA TYR A 70 -9.94 -9.14 -0.06
C TYR A 70 -9.84 -8.60 1.38
N ILE A 71 -8.90 -7.69 1.63
CA ILE A 71 -8.65 -7.14 2.97
C ILE A 71 -9.84 -6.25 3.36
N THR A 72 -10.51 -6.56 4.47
CA THR A 72 -11.70 -5.85 4.95
C THR A 72 -11.42 -4.86 6.08
N SER A 73 -10.38 -5.11 6.88
CA SER A 73 -9.94 -4.27 7.98
C SER A 73 -8.42 -4.32 8.15
N ILE A 74 -7.91 -3.36 8.90
CA ILE A 74 -6.51 -3.30 9.34
C ILE A 74 -6.54 -3.35 10.86
N GLU A 75 -5.96 -4.41 11.42
CA GLU A 75 -5.91 -4.62 12.87
C GLU A 75 -4.84 -3.72 13.50
N LYS A 76 -4.99 -3.46 14.80
CA LYS A 76 -3.97 -2.77 15.59
C LYS A 76 -2.62 -3.49 15.47
N ASN A 77 -1.54 -2.73 15.32
CA ASN A 77 -0.16 -3.22 15.21
C ASN A 77 0.15 -4.05 13.95
N THR A 78 -0.74 -4.11 12.94
CA THR A 78 -0.49 -4.82 11.67
C THR A 78 0.83 -4.41 11.01
N PHE A 79 1.19 -3.13 11.12
CA PHE A 79 2.39 -2.56 10.52
C PHE A 79 3.47 -2.18 11.54
N ASP A 80 3.41 -2.73 12.75
CA ASP A 80 4.32 -2.35 13.82
C ASP A 80 5.80 -2.63 13.44
N GLY A 81 6.65 -1.64 13.71
CA GLY A 81 8.08 -1.70 13.40
C GLY A 81 8.46 -1.58 11.92
N LEU A 82 7.51 -1.35 10.99
CA LEU A 82 7.80 -1.11 9.57
C LEU A 82 8.30 0.32 9.29
N LYS A 83 9.23 0.80 10.12
CA LYS A 83 9.75 2.18 10.11
C LYS A 83 10.44 2.57 8.80
N HIS A 84 10.85 1.60 7.99
CA HIS A 84 11.50 1.84 6.71
C HIS A 84 10.53 1.91 5.53
N LEU A 85 9.26 1.60 5.73
CA LEU A 85 8.24 1.58 4.68
C LEU A 85 7.97 3.01 4.20
N THR A 86 8.12 3.26 2.90
CA THR A 86 7.84 4.56 2.28
C THR A 86 6.64 4.54 1.36
N MET A 87 6.22 3.36 0.89
CA MET A 87 5.07 3.21 0.01
C MET A 87 4.25 1.98 0.42
N LEU A 88 2.95 2.20 0.60
CA LEU A 88 1.97 1.16 0.88
C LEU A 88 0.82 1.31 -0.12
N ASP A 89 0.56 0.23 -0.86
CA ASP A 89 -0.57 0.15 -1.77
C ASP A 89 -1.61 -0.86 -1.26
N LEU A 90 -2.80 -0.37 -0.92
CA LEU A 90 -3.97 -1.12 -0.52
C LEU A 90 -5.13 -0.92 -1.51
N THR A 91 -4.85 -0.46 -2.73
CA THR A 91 -5.85 -0.19 -3.76
C THR A 91 -6.67 -1.43 -4.10
N SER A 92 -7.96 -1.28 -4.39
CA SER A 92 -8.83 -2.39 -4.78
C SER A 92 -8.88 -3.49 -3.72
N ASN A 93 -9.17 -3.08 -2.48
CA ASN A 93 -9.50 -3.98 -1.37
C ASN A 93 -10.91 -3.66 -0.87
N LYS A 94 -11.26 -4.12 0.32
CA LYS A 94 -12.55 -3.85 0.98
C LYS A 94 -12.35 -3.14 2.32
N VAL A 95 -11.25 -2.40 2.48
CA VAL A 95 -10.91 -1.74 3.73
C VAL A 95 -12.02 -0.77 4.10
N GLY A 96 -12.54 -0.87 5.31
CA GLY A 96 -13.69 -0.09 5.79
C GLY A 96 -15.03 -0.84 5.72
N GLN A 97 -15.10 -1.99 5.05
CA GLN A 97 -16.28 -2.86 5.11
C GLN A 97 -16.49 -3.43 6.52
N MET A 98 -15.41 -3.63 7.26
CA MET A 98 -15.42 -3.91 8.68
C MET A 98 -14.86 -2.72 9.46
N LYS A 99 -15.20 -2.62 10.75
CA LYS A 99 -14.70 -1.58 11.64
C LYS A 99 -13.17 -1.54 11.58
N THR A 100 -12.62 -0.38 11.22
CA THR A 100 -11.18 -0.14 11.22
C THR A 100 -10.76 0.34 12.60
N GLU A 101 -9.67 -0.22 13.13
CA GLU A 101 -9.18 0.15 14.46
C GLU A 101 -8.57 1.57 14.45
N PRO A 102 -8.67 2.33 15.56
CA PRO A 102 -7.89 3.55 15.74
C PRO A 102 -6.40 3.25 15.61
N LEU A 103 -5.63 4.17 15.02
CA LEU A 103 -4.19 4.02 14.83
C LEU A 103 -3.81 2.77 14.00
N ALA A 104 -4.67 2.29 13.10
CA ALA A 104 -4.39 1.10 12.27
C ALA A 104 -3.08 1.18 11.47
N PHE A 105 -2.61 2.40 11.16
CA PHE A 105 -1.34 2.65 10.48
C PHE A 105 -0.16 2.92 11.43
N ASN A 106 -0.26 2.54 12.71
CA ASN A 106 0.85 2.69 13.66
C ASN A 106 2.10 1.91 13.20
N GLY A 107 3.29 2.47 13.44
CA GLY A 107 4.57 1.92 12.98
C GLY A 107 5.01 2.33 11.57
N LEU A 108 4.20 3.14 10.88
CA LEU A 108 4.47 3.67 9.53
C LEU A 108 4.98 5.12 9.55
N GLU A 109 5.91 5.46 10.45
CA GLU A 109 6.27 6.87 10.70
C GLU A 109 6.94 7.55 9.49
N ASN A 110 7.59 6.79 8.61
CA ASN A 110 8.27 7.29 7.41
C ASN A 110 7.48 7.05 6.10
N LEU A 111 6.21 6.65 6.20
CA LEU A 111 5.39 6.43 5.01
C LEU A 111 5.19 7.72 4.24
N ARG A 112 5.52 7.73 2.95
CA ARG A 112 5.41 8.90 2.06
C ARG A 112 4.18 8.81 1.17
N ILE A 113 3.85 7.61 0.70
CA ILE A 113 2.79 7.37 -0.28
C ILE A 113 1.86 6.27 0.24
N LEU A 114 0.58 6.60 0.30
CA LEU A 114 -0.49 5.67 0.67
C LEU A 114 -1.58 5.66 -0.39
N PHE A 115 -1.83 4.49 -0.96
CA PHE A 115 -2.95 4.26 -1.86
C PHE A 115 -4.02 3.43 -1.17
N LEU A 116 -5.22 4.00 -1.06
CA LEU A 116 -6.42 3.40 -0.50
C LEU A 116 -7.60 3.52 -1.49
N ALA A 117 -7.30 3.76 -2.77
CA ALA A 117 -8.35 3.92 -3.76
C ALA A 117 -9.14 2.62 -3.96
N ASN A 118 -10.40 2.73 -4.36
CA ASN A 118 -11.29 1.58 -4.59
C ASN A 118 -11.37 0.67 -3.35
N ASN A 119 -11.81 1.25 -2.24
CA ASN A 119 -12.06 0.57 -0.97
C ASN A 119 -13.47 0.93 -0.47
N SER A 120 -13.80 0.58 0.77
CA SER A 120 -15.13 0.82 1.36
C SER A 120 -15.06 1.78 2.54
N LEU A 121 -14.16 2.78 2.48
CA LEU A 121 -14.02 3.76 3.55
C LEU A 121 -15.25 4.69 3.57
N SER A 122 -15.96 4.70 4.70
CA SER A 122 -17.14 5.51 4.97
C SER A 122 -16.86 6.45 6.15
N TYR A 123 -17.28 7.72 6.07
CA TYR A 123 -17.01 8.70 7.13
C TYR A 123 -17.55 8.30 8.50
N ASN A 124 -18.72 7.64 8.54
CA ASN A 124 -19.35 7.25 9.81
C ASN A 124 -18.56 6.18 10.56
N ASP A 125 -17.75 5.40 9.83
CA ASP A 125 -17.04 4.23 10.36
C ASP A 125 -15.53 4.45 10.49
N LEU A 126 -15.06 5.65 10.13
CA LEU A 126 -13.65 6.02 10.16
C LEU A 126 -13.23 6.61 11.52
N PRO A 127 -12.29 5.97 12.25
CA PRO A 127 -11.78 6.53 13.49
C PRO A 127 -11.00 7.81 13.22
N LYS A 128 -11.13 8.81 14.11
CA LYS A 128 -10.48 10.12 13.95
C LYS A 128 -8.95 10.00 13.95
N GLU A 129 -8.41 8.99 14.61
CA GLU A 129 -6.98 8.72 14.74
C GLU A 129 -6.39 7.86 13.62
N LEU A 130 -7.19 7.49 12.60
CA LEU A 130 -6.75 6.54 11.58
C LEU A 130 -5.39 6.95 10.97
N PHE A 131 -5.29 8.20 10.52
CA PHE A 131 -4.11 8.74 9.84
C PHE A 131 -3.14 9.46 10.77
N SER A 132 -3.42 9.54 12.08
CA SER A 132 -2.53 10.21 13.05
C SER A 132 -1.08 9.70 13.08
N PRO A 133 -0.78 8.41 12.84
CA PRO A 133 0.60 7.94 12.79
C PRO A 133 1.39 8.42 11.56
N LEU A 134 0.72 8.84 10.48
CA LEU A 134 1.30 9.05 9.14
C LEU A 134 1.92 10.44 8.98
N LYS A 135 2.82 10.82 9.90
CA LYS A 135 3.37 12.18 9.99
C LYS A 135 4.20 12.61 8.78
N SER A 136 4.81 11.67 8.06
CA SER A 136 5.62 11.94 6.86
C SER A 136 4.86 11.77 5.55
N LEU A 137 3.54 11.58 5.58
CA LEU A 137 2.76 11.31 4.37
C LEU A 137 2.73 12.53 3.47
N VAL A 138 3.04 12.30 2.19
CA VAL A 138 3.10 13.33 1.14
C VAL A 138 2.01 13.13 0.11
N GLN A 139 1.68 11.87 -0.20
CA GLN A 139 0.64 11.53 -1.17
C GLN A 139 -0.35 10.54 -0.58
N LEU A 140 -1.63 10.90 -0.67
CA LEU A 140 -2.76 10.08 -0.24
C LEU A 140 -3.80 9.98 -1.36
N ASN A 141 -4.15 8.75 -1.74
CA ASN A 141 -5.23 8.49 -2.68
C ASN A 141 -6.38 7.74 -2.02
N LEU A 142 -7.56 8.37 -2.00
CA LEU A 142 -8.81 7.90 -1.43
C LEU A 142 -9.95 7.87 -2.47
N LYS A 143 -9.64 8.01 -3.77
CA LYS A 143 -10.64 7.90 -4.85
C LYS A 143 -11.40 6.57 -4.79
N PHE A 144 -12.61 6.55 -5.31
CA PHE A 144 -13.49 5.39 -5.34
C PHE A 144 -13.72 4.77 -3.94
N ASN A 145 -14.00 5.63 -2.95
CA ASN A 145 -14.48 5.23 -1.64
C ASN A 145 -15.88 5.83 -1.40
N THR A 146 -16.53 5.46 -0.30
CA THR A 146 -17.85 5.97 0.08
C THR A 146 -17.76 7.18 1.03
N LEU A 147 -16.79 8.07 0.80
CA LEU A 147 -16.58 9.24 1.65
C LEU A 147 -17.58 10.36 1.27
N PRO A 148 -18.34 10.93 2.22
CA PRO A 148 -19.16 12.11 1.96
C PRO A 148 -18.29 13.31 1.59
N GLY A 149 -18.80 14.16 0.69
CA GLY A 149 -18.06 15.28 0.10
C GLY A 149 -17.44 16.25 1.11
N ASN A 150 -16.24 16.72 0.77
CA ASN A 150 -15.37 17.79 1.32
C ASN A 150 -15.39 18.08 2.85
N ILE A 151 -16.51 18.49 3.45
CA ILE A 151 -16.53 19.06 4.82
C ILE A 151 -16.27 18.00 5.91
N ALA A 152 -16.59 16.73 5.66
CA ALA A 152 -16.44 15.66 6.65
C ALA A 152 -14.99 15.15 6.82
N ILE A 153 -14.13 15.33 5.82
CA ILE A 153 -12.79 14.72 5.78
C ILE A 153 -11.77 15.52 6.61
N GLY A 154 -12.01 16.81 6.89
CA GLY A 154 -11.06 17.68 7.61
C GLY A 154 -10.58 17.12 8.95
N ARG A 155 -11.46 16.43 9.70
CA ARG A 155 -11.14 15.83 11.01
C ARG A 155 -10.04 14.77 10.94
N ILE A 156 -10.07 13.92 9.91
CA ILE A 156 -9.12 12.82 9.76
C ILE A 156 -7.84 13.23 9.04
N MET A 157 -7.86 14.37 8.34
CA MET A 157 -6.70 14.91 7.62
C MET A 157 -5.85 15.86 8.45
N THR A 158 -6.37 16.38 9.57
CA THR A 158 -5.65 17.31 10.46
C THR A 158 -4.23 16.85 10.84
N PRO A 159 -3.94 15.56 11.08
CA PRO A 159 -2.59 15.11 11.44
C PRO A 159 -1.58 15.11 10.27
N LEU A 160 -2.02 15.22 9.02
CA LEU A 160 -1.20 15.02 7.82
C LEU A 160 -0.50 16.31 7.38
N LEU A 161 0.42 16.79 8.21
CA LEU A 161 1.05 18.12 8.05
C LEU A 161 1.96 18.26 6.82
N ASN A 162 2.44 17.14 6.25
CA ASN A 162 3.33 17.13 5.09
C ASN A 162 2.61 16.75 3.79
N LEU A 163 1.28 16.71 3.79
CA LEU A 163 0.51 16.23 2.65
C LEU A 163 0.54 17.26 1.51
N GLU A 164 1.14 16.89 0.38
CA GLU A 164 1.25 17.72 -0.82
C GLU A 164 0.21 17.32 -1.88
N SER A 165 -0.22 16.05 -1.88
CA SER A 165 -1.16 15.52 -2.86
C SER A 165 -2.25 14.67 -2.20
N LEU A 166 -3.49 15.15 -2.31
CA LEU A 166 -4.69 14.43 -1.89
C LEU A 166 -5.59 14.16 -3.10
N GLN A 167 -5.90 12.89 -3.34
CA GLN A 167 -6.84 12.49 -4.38
C GLN A 167 -8.11 11.93 -3.74
N ILE A 168 -9.25 12.58 -3.97
CA ILE A 168 -10.60 12.15 -3.54
C ILE A 168 -11.57 12.24 -4.72
N ASP A 169 -12.68 11.52 -4.65
CA ASP A 169 -13.73 11.69 -5.66
C ASP A 169 -14.45 13.02 -5.43
N ILE A 170 -14.54 13.80 -6.50
CA ILE A 170 -15.39 14.98 -6.54
C ILE A 170 -16.78 14.46 -6.90
N SER A 171 -17.58 14.05 -5.91
CA SER A 171 -19.01 13.86 -6.16
C SER A 171 -19.55 15.19 -6.73
N ASN A 172 -20.27 15.15 -7.86
CA ASN A 172 -20.89 16.28 -8.56
C ASN A 172 -21.61 17.29 -7.62
N GLN A 173 -20.82 18.15 -6.98
CA GLN A 173 -21.19 19.38 -6.29
C GLN A 173 -20.26 20.44 -6.88
N SER A 174 -20.38 20.62 -8.19
CA SER A 174 -19.54 21.44 -9.08
C SER A 174 -19.61 22.95 -8.81
N GLY A 175 -19.82 23.40 -7.57
CA GLY A 175 -20.22 24.78 -7.29
C GLY A 175 -19.48 25.56 -6.22
N TYR A 176 -18.85 24.94 -5.19
CA TYR A 176 -18.62 25.73 -3.96
C TYR A 176 -17.24 25.79 -3.31
N LEU A 177 -16.29 24.87 -3.49
CA LEU A 177 -15.09 24.89 -2.61
C LEU A 177 -13.77 24.42 -3.24
N PHE A 178 -13.57 24.62 -4.54
CA PHE A 178 -12.26 24.28 -5.15
C PHE A 178 -11.16 25.33 -4.93
N ASP A 179 -11.46 26.55 -4.48
CA ASP A 179 -10.48 27.66 -4.51
C ASP A 179 -9.99 28.22 -3.16
N ARG A 180 -10.63 27.91 -2.02
CA ARG A 180 -10.32 28.65 -0.76
C ARG A 180 -9.58 27.89 0.34
N GLN A 181 -9.37 26.58 0.25
CA GLN A 181 -8.72 25.83 1.35
C GLN A 181 -7.41 25.13 0.99
N ILE A 182 -6.97 25.13 -0.27
CA ILE A 182 -5.61 24.68 -0.62
C ILE A 182 -4.62 25.87 -0.70
N SER A 183 -5.10 27.08 -0.98
CA SER A 183 -4.26 28.28 -0.94
C SER A 183 -3.78 28.67 0.46
N SER A 184 -4.38 28.12 1.53
CA SER A 184 -3.97 28.35 2.92
C SER A 184 -3.10 27.24 3.52
N LEU A 185 -2.73 26.21 2.75
CA LEU A 185 -1.83 25.14 3.19
C LEU A 185 -0.45 25.19 2.50
N THR A 186 -0.24 26.16 1.60
CA THR A 186 1.04 26.38 0.91
C THR A 186 1.61 27.79 1.11
N ASN A 187 1.30 28.46 2.22
CA ASN A 187 2.02 29.65 2.70
C ASN A 187 2.23 29.56 4.21
#